data_AF-A0A4Q3FSM2-F1
#
_entry.id   AF-A0A4Q3FSM2-F1
#
_cell.length_a   1.000
_cell.length_b   1.000
_cell.length_c   1.000
_cell.angle_alpha   90.00
_cell.angle_beta   90.00
_cell.angle_gamma   90.00
#
_symmetry.space_group_name_H-M   'P 1'
#
loop_
_entity.id
_entity.type
_entity.pdbx_description
1 polymer ?
#
loop_
_entity_poly.entity_id
_entity_poly.type
_entity_poly.pdbx_seq_one_letter_code
_entity_poly.pdbx_strand_id
1 'polypeptide(L)' 'MQITVDARGVTELRHLVMGNCGELVSFMRIQPVAHATKMKVWLCLSRPAADRIMDIVMRTLPSAEFGAIVRV' A
#
# COMPACT_ATOMS: atom_id res chain seq x y z
N MET A 1 -3.53 7.25 -1.48
CA MET A 1 -2.83 6.78 -0.26
C MET A 1 -1.41 6.34 -0.63
N GLN A 2 -0.43 6.58 0.24
CA GLN A 2 0.96 6.16 0.03
C GLN A 2 1.39 5.21 1.15
N ILE A 3 2.04 4.11 0.81
CA ILE A 3 2.59 3.12 1.74
C ILE A 3 4.05 2.89 1.35
N THR A 4 4.96 2.86 2.31
CA THR A 4 6.35 2.46 2.12
C THR A 4 6.58 1.14 2.84
N VAL A 5 7.14 0.16 2.14
CA VAL A 5 7.45 -1.17 2.69
C VAL A 5 8.90 -1.55 2.35
N ASP A 6 9.46 -2.53 3.07
CA ASP A 6 10.70 -3.18 2.65
C ASP A 6 10.50 -3.85 1.28
N ALA A 7 11.58 -3.96 0.48
CA ALA A 7 11.54 -4.63 -0.81
C ALA A 7 10.99 -6.06 -0.74
N ARG A 8 11.22 -6.79 0.36
CA ARG A 8 10.70 -8.14 0.58
C ARG A 8 9.18 -8.15 0.83
N GLY A 9 8.64 -7.05 1.37
CA GLY A 9 7.21 -6.92 1.71
C GLY A 9 6.32 -6.43 0.57
N VAL A 10 6.89 -6.00 -0.56
CA VAL A 10 6.10 -5.38 -1.65
C VAL A 10 5.20 -6.36 -2.38
N THR A 11 5.65 -7.61 -2.55
CA THR A 11 4.84 -8.67 -3.17
C THR A 11 3.66 -9.05 -2.29
N GLU A 12 3.89 -9.18 -0.98
CA GLU A 12 2.84 -9.43 0.01
C GLU A 12 1.82 -8.28 0.01
N LEU A 13 2.29 -7.03 0.04
CA LEU A 13 1.42 -5.86 -0.05
C LEU A 13 0.55 -5.90 -1.31
N ARG A 14 1.15 -6.23 -2.47
CA ARG A 14 0.40 -6.36 -3.72
C ARG A 14 -0.69 -7.42 -3.62
N HIS A 15 -0.39 -8.59 -3.04
CA HIS A 15 -1.39 -9.64 -2.85
C HIS A 15 -2.52 -9.20 -1.91
N LEU A 16 -2.20 -8.54 -0.80
CA LEU A 16 -3.21 -8.01 0.13
C LEU A 16 -4.15 -7.01 -0.56
N VAL A 17 -3.59 -6.09 -1.34
CA VAL A 17 -4.35 -5.07 -2.08
C VAL A 17 -5.26 -5.71 -3.12
N MET A 18 -4.73 -6.62 -3.95
CA MET A 18 -5.52 -7.26 -5.01
C MET A 18 -6.59 -8.20 -4.43
N GLY A 19 -6.28 -8.94 -3.36
CA GLY A 19 -7.21 -9.89 -2.74
C GLY A 19 -8.35 -9.24 -1.95
N ASN A 20 -8.15 -8.03 -1.42
CA ASN A 20 -9.16 -7.37 -0.57
C ASN A 20 -9.82 -6.15 -1.22
N CYS A 21 -9.17 -5.54 -2.21
CA CYS A 21 -9.61 -4.29 -2.80
C CYS A 21 -9.51 -4.28 -4.34
N GLY A 22 -9.28 -5.41 -5.01
CA GLY A 22 -8.98 -5.49 -6.44
C GLY A 22 -9.84 -4.58 -7.34
N GLU A 23 -11.17 -4.72 -7.30
CA GLU A 23 -12.09 -3.90 -8.11
C GLU A 23 -12.22 -2.44 -7.63
N LEU A 24 -11.79 -2.17 -6.40
CA LEU A 24 -11.79 -0.84 -5.76
C LEU A 24 -10.48 -0.08 -6.01
N VAL A 25 -9.47 -0.72 -6.61
CA VAL A 25 -8.18 -0.14 -6.97
C VAL A 25 -8.25 0.42 -8.38
N SER A 26 -8.40 1.73 -8.48
CA SER A 26 -8.36 2.41 -9.79
C SER A 26 -6.93 2.54 -10.31
N PHE A 27 -5.95 2.64 -9.42
CA PHE A 27 -4.55 2.79 -9.79
C PHE A 27 -3.61 2.31 -8.67
N MET A 28 -2.56 1.60 -9.06
CA MET A 28 -1.47 1.22 -8.17
C MET A 28 -0.14 1.50 -8.87
N ARG A 29 0.76 2.20 -8.19
CA ARG A 29 2.13 2.44 -8.66
C ARG A 29 3.11 1.99 -7.59
N ILE A 30 4.12 1.24 -8.00
CA ILE A 30 5.20 0.76 -7.14
C ILE A 30 6.50 1.37 -7.66
N GLN A 31 7.32 1.94 -6.77
CA GLN A 31 8.60 2.52 -7.12
C GLN A 31 9.66 2.15 -6.07
N PRO A 32 10.83 1.63 -6.50
CA PRO A 32 11.95 1.41 -5.59
C PRO A 32 12.52 2.73 -5.10
N VAL A 33 12.87 2.78 -3.82
CA VAL A 33 13.54 3.90 -3.15
C VAL A 33 14.66 3.38 -2.25
N ALA A 34 15.52 4.27 -1.74
CA ALA A 34 16.62 3.92 -0.84
C ALA A 34 17.47 2.75 -1.37
N HIS A 35 18.03 2.90 -2.59
CA HIS A 35 18.83 1.85 -3.24
C HIS A 35 18.08 0.50 -3.38
N ALA A 36 16.77 0.57 -3.63
CA ALA A 36 15.88 -0.59 -3.76
C ALA A 36 15.74 -1.45 -2.49
N THR A 37 16.10 -0.92 -1.32
CA THR A 37 15.81 -1.57 -0.03
C THR A 37 14.37 -1.34 0.44
N LYS A 38 13.76 -0.23 -0.01
CA LYS A 38 12.37 0.12 0.28
C LYS A 38 11.59 0.33 -1.02
N MET A 39 10.29 0.12 -0.95
CA MET A 39 9.34 0.30 -2.05
C MET A 39 8.27 1.29 -1.62
N LYS A 40 8.09 2.36 -2.38
CA LYS A 40 6.94 3.25 -2.25
C LYS A 40 5.82 2.76 -3.15
N VAL A 41 4.65 2.60 -2.55
CA VAL A 41 3.43 2.16 -3.21
C VAL A 41 2.38 3.25 -3.08
N TRP A 42 1.88 3.72 -4.22
CA TRP A 42 0.73 4.61 -4.28
C TRP A 42 -0.50 3.82 -4.69
N LEU A 43 -1.57 4.02 -3.94
CA LEU A 43 -2.87 3.39 -4.16
C LEU A 43 -3.94 4.47 -4.31
N CYS A 44 -4.67 4.41 -5.42
CA CYS A 44 -5.90 5.17 -5.64
C CYS A 44 -7.08 4.23 -5.39
N LEU A 45 -7.81 4.50 -4.31
CA LEU A 45 -8.91 3.70 -3.79
C LEU A 45 -10.03 4.63 -3.33
N SER A 46 -11.26 4.13 -3.28
CA SER A 46 -12.34 4.79 -2.53
C SER A 46 -12.00 4.83 -1.03
N ARG A 47 -12.51 5.83 -0.30
CA ARG A 47 -12.29 5.98 1.15
C ARG A 47 -12.54 4.72 1.99
N PRO A 48 -13.67 4.00 1.87
CA PRO A 48 -13.90 2.79 2.66
C PRO A 48 -12.91 1.66 2.33
N ALA A 49 -12.41 1.59 1.10
CA ALA A 49 -11.37 0.65 0.71
C ALA A 49 -10.00 1.03 1.30
N ALA A 50 -9.72 2.33 1.41
CA ALA A 50 -8.50 2.84 2.04
C ALA A 50 -8.41 2.49 3.53
N ASP A 51 -9.51 2.65 4.29
CA ASP A 51 -9.53 2.28 5.72
C ASP A 51 -9.36 0.78 5.92
N ARG A 52 -10.04 -0.03 5.11
CA ARG A 52 -9.94 -1.49 5.16
C ARG A 52 -8.53 -1.97 4.84
N ILE A 53 -7.92 -1.46 3.77
CA ILE A 53 -6.56 -1.89 3.41
C ILE A 53 -5.53 -1.41 4.44
N MET A 54 -5.73 -0.25 5.07
CA MET A 54 -4.86 0.22 6.15
C MET A 54 -4.86 -0.74 7.34
N ASP A 55 -6.03 -1.16 7.82
CA ASP A 55 -6.13 -2.14 8.93
C ASP A 55 -5.44 -3.47 8.58
N ILE A 56 -5.68 -3.99 7.38
CA ILE A 56 -5.06 -5.24 6.91
C ILE A 56 -3.53 -5.11 6.81
N VAL A 57 -3.04 -4.02 6.22
CA VAL A 57 -1.61 -3.80 6.04
C VAL A 57 -0.91 -3.59 7.39
N MET A 58 -1.50 -2.85 8.34
CA MET A 58 -0.92 -2.69 9.67
C MET A 58 -0.81 -4.01 10.44
N ARG A 59 -1.76 -4.93 10.23
CA ARG A 59 -1.73 -6.26 10.87
C ARG A 59 -0.72 -7.21 10.23
N THR A 60 -0.63 -7.21 8.90
CA THR A 60 0.20 -8.18 8.16
C THR A 60 1.63 -7.67 7.91
N LEU A 61 1.82 -6.36 7.77
CA LEU A 61 3.08 -5.69 7.47
C LEU A 61 3.34 -4.60 8.53
N PRO A 62 3.71 -4.96 9.76
CA PRO A 62 3.88 -4.01 10.86
C PRO A 62 4.99 -2.98 10.62
N SER A 63 5.95 -3.29 9.74
CA SER A 63 7.00 -2.36 9.32
C SER A 63 6.60 -1.42 8.18
N ALA A 64 5.34 -1.46 7.73
CA ALA A 64 4.83 -0.58 6.69
C ALA A 64 4.66 0.85 7.22
N GLU A 65 5.26 1.81 6.53
CA GLU A 65 5.13 3.23 6.85
C GLU A 65 4.05 3.85 5.97
N PHE A 66 2.99 4.38 6.58
CA PHE A 66 1.92 5.07 5.85
C PHE A 66 2.27 6.54 5.69
N GLY A 67 2.30 7.01 4.45
CA GLY A 67 2.46 8.43 4.14
C GLY A 67 1.18 9.21 4.40
N ALA A 68 1.29 10.55 4.40
CA ALA A 68 0.14 11.43 4.57
C ALA A 68 -0.96 11.10 3.55
N ILE A 69 -2.19 10.93 4.05
CA ILE A 69 -3.38 10.85 3.20
C ILE A 69 -3.64 12.27 2.69
N VAL A 70 -3.16 12.58 1.48
CA VAL A 70 -3.51 13.84 0.83
C VAL A 70 -5.01 13.80 0.53
N ARG A 71 -5.79 14.51 1.34
CA ARG A 71 -7.21 14.79 1.10
C ARG A 71 -7.25 15.91 0.05
N VAL A 72 -7.49 15.54 -1.20
CA VAL A 72 -7.94 16.50 -2.22
C VAL A 72 -9.46 16.55 -2.19
#